data_AF-A0A643K3J8-F1
#
_entry.id   AF-A0A643K3J8-F1
#
_cell.length_a   1.000
_cell.length_b   1.000
_cell.length_c   1.000
_cell.angle_alpha   90.00
_cell.angle_beta   90.00
_cell.angle_gamma   90.00
#
_symmetry.space_group_name_H-M   'P 1'
#
loop_
_entity.id
_entity.type
_entity.pdbx_description
1 polymer ?
#
loop_
_entity_poly.entity_id
_entity_poly.type
_entity_poly.pdbx_seq_one_letter_code
_entity_poly.pdbx_strand_id
1 'polypeptide(L)'
;MYRTGHWGVSLLVFAPFGFALLQAGYPELTFVAGAVMCWLAMLPDYDMRVPGLSHRGPTHTLLFAVLVGGVGGGGAYLLASNAGQTDSTAVMVGAFGFAVGTLTIVAHLLGDVLTPAGIRPLWPVSSRKFTLSLWTADNTIANHGLFALGLFAVAAATYLSVLV
;
A
#
# COMPACT_ATOMS: atom_id res chain seq x y z
N MET A 1 12.26 -4.73 -4.20
CA MET A 1 12.72 -3.83 -5.30
C MET A 1 13.37 -2.59 -4.69
N TYR A 2 13.88 -1.63 -5.46
CA TYR A 2 14.25 -0.34 -4.89
C TYR A 2 13.00 0.49 -4.57
N ARG A 3 13.19 1.51 -3.71
CA ARG A 3 12.12 2.40 -3.25
C ARG A 3 11.32 3.01 -4.39
N THR A 4 11.98 3.42 -5.47
CA THR A 4 11.35 3.98 -6.66
C THR A 4 10.38 2.99 -7.33
N GLY A 5 10.76 1.72 -7.44
CA GLY A 5 9.88 0.67 -7.93
C GLY A 5 8.66 0.46 -7.04
N HIS A 6 8.85 0.39 -5.71
CA HIS A 6 7.74 0.25 -4.77
C HIS A 6 6.81 1.47 -4.75
N TRP A 7 7.34 2.68 -4.92
CA TRP A 7 6.50 3.87 -5.13
C TRP A 7 5.64 3.73 -6.38
N GLY A 8 6.22 3.28 -7.50
CA GLY A 8 5.46 3.02 -8.73
C GLY A 8 4.31 2.03 -8.55
N VAL A 9 4.57 0.90 -7.91
CA VAL A 9 3.52 -0.10 -7.62
C VAL A 9 2.47 0.45 -6.65
N SER A 10 2.90 1.22 -5.64
CA SER A 10 1.98 1.88 -4.70
C SER A 10 1.04 2.85 -5.41
N LEU A 11 1.56 3.66 -6.33
CA LEU A 11 0.76 4.58 -7.15
C LEU A 11 -0.19 3.84 -8.09
N LEU A 12 0.24 2.70 -8.68
CA LEU A 12 -0.63 1.87 -9.53
C LEU A 12 -1.81 1.27 -8.76
N VAL A 13 -1.56 0.76 -7.55
CA VAL A 13 -2.63 0.24 -6.67
C VAL A 13 -3.52 1.37 -6.16
N PHE A 14 -2.93 2.52 -5.84
CA PHE A 14 -3.64 3.71 -5.38
C PHE A 14 -4.56 4.28 -6.46
N ALA A 15 -4.16 4.33 -7.73
CA ALA A 15 -4.90 5.00 -8.80
C ALA A 15 -6.43 4.67 -8.86
N PRO A 16 -6.86 3.40 -8.91
CA PRO A 16 -8.30 3.08 -8.90
C PRO A 16 -8.98 3.41 -7.56
N PHE A 17 -8.27 3.28 -6.43
CA PHE A 17 -8.80 3.63 -5.11
C PHE A 17 -8.99 5.15 -4.96
N GLY A 18 -8.00 5.93 -5.38
CA GLY A 18 -8.05 7.38 -5.41
C GLY A 18 -9.12 7.91 -6.35
N PHE A 19 -9.29 7.31 -7.54
CA PHE A 19 -10.41 7.62 -8.43
C PHE A 19 -11.76 7.44 -7.72
N ALA A 20 -11.97 6.30 -7.05
CA ALA A 20 -13.22 6.02 -6.35
C ALA A 20 -13.50 7.05 -5.22
N LEU A 21 -12.47 7.46 -4.49
CA LEU A 21 -12.59 8.50 -3.46
C LEU A 21 -12.91 9.87 -4.04
N LEU A 22 -12.31 10.23 -5.19
CA LEU A 22 -12.63 11.48 -5.90
C LEU A 22 -14.08 11.49 -6.40
N GLN A 23 -14.55 10.40 -7.02
CA GLN A 23 -15.95 10.27 -7.45
C GLN A 23 -16.93 10.35 -6.28
N ALA A 24 -16.51 9.90 -5.10
CA ALA A 24 -17.31 9.98 -3.89
C ALA A 24 -17.23 11.37 -3.19
N GLY A 25 -16.49 12.33 -3.75
CA GLY A 25 -16.39 13.69 -3.24
C GLY A 25 -15.41 13.87 -2.07
N TYR A 26 -14.39 13.01 -1.94
CA TYR A 26 -13.42 13.05 -0.83
C TYR A 26 -11.98 13.36 -1.28
N PRO A 27 -11.69 14.53 -1.88
CA PRO A 27 -10.37 14.86 -2.40
C PRO A 27 -9.27 14.90 -1.32
N GLU A 28 -9.58 15.33 -0.10
CA GLU A 28 -8.63 15.35 1.02
C GLU A 28 -8.23 13.93 1.42
N LEU A 29 -9.21 13.01 1.52
CA LEU A 29 -8.92 11.60 1.83
C LEU A 29 -8.15 10.93 0.69
N THR A 30 -8.42 11.28 -0.57
CA THR A 30 -7.63 10.83 -1.71
C THR A 30 -6.17 11.21 -1.55
N PHE A 31 -5.89 12.48 -1.24
CA PHE A 31 -4.51 12.95 -1.03
C PHE A 31 -3.84 12.23 0.15
N VAL A 32 -4.54 12.13 1.29
CA VAL A 32 -4.04 11.44 2.49
C VAL A 32 -3.71 9.98 2.18
N ALA A 33 -4.60 9.26 1.48
CA ALA A 33 -4.36 7.86 1.09
C ALA A 33 -3.09 7.70 0.24
N GLY A 34 -2.95 8.52 -0.81
CA GLY A 34 -1.77 8.48 -1.68
C GLY A 34 -0.48 8.82 -0.94
N ALA A 35 -0.51 9.84 -0.08
CA ALA A 35 0.63 10.25 0.73
C ALA A 35 1.06 9.15 1.71
N VAL A 36 0.11 8.56 2.45
CA VAL A 36 0.38 7.47 3.40
C VAL A 36 0.95 6.24 2.68
N MET A 37 0.33 5.82 1.58
CA MET A 37 0.80 4.67 0.80
C MET A 37 2.23 4.88 0.30
N CYS A 38 2.57 6.07 -0.19
CA CYS A 38 3.94 6.37 -0.64
C CYS A 38 4.94 6.47 0.52
N TRP A 39 4.54 7.09 1.64
CA TRP A 39 5.38 7.26 2.82
C TRP A 39 5.75 5.92 3.46
N LEU A 40 4.78 5.03 3.55
CA LEU A 40 4.91 3.71 4.15
C LEU A 40 5.24 2.59 3.14
N ALA A 41 5.50 2.93 1.87
CA ALA A 41 5.78 1.96 0.82
C ALA A 41 6.96 1.01 1.13
N MET A 42 7.90 1.44 1.98
CA MET A 42 9.07 0.63 2.40
C MET A 42 8.93 0.08 3.82
N LEU A 43 7.75 0.13 4.42
CA LEU A 43 7.53 -0.31 5.80
C LEU A 43 7.90 -1.81 5.99
N PRO A 44 7.52 -2.75 5.10
CA PRO A 44 7.96 -4.14 5.24
C PRO A 44 9.48 -4.31 5.24
N ASP A 45 10.17 -3.62 4.33
CA ASP A 45 11.64 -3.64 4.15
C ASP A 45 12.43 -2.98 5.28
N TYR A 46 11.75 -2.34 6.23
CA TYR A 46 12.40 -1.89 7.47
C TYR A 46 12.89 -3.09 8.30
N ASP A 47 12.40 -4.30 8.02
CA ASP A 47 12.90 -5.54 8.62
C ASP A 47 14.41 -5.76 8.49
N MET A 48 15.03 -5.32 7.39
CA MET A 48 16.47 -5.39 7.16
C MET A 48 17.28 -4.57 8.18
N ARG A 49 16.62 -3.69 8.94
CA ARG A 49 17.22 -2.83 9.97
C ARG A 49 16.89 -3.29 11.39
N VAL A 50 16.03 -4.29 11.57
CA VAL A 50 15.57 -4.75 12.88
C VAL A 50 16.27 -6.07 13.22
N PRO A 51 17.17 -6.09 14.23
CA PRO A 51 17.83 -7.31 14.66
C PRO A 51 16.81 -8.39 15.06
N GLY A 52 17.03 -9.62 14.59
CA GLY A 52 16.17 -10.77 14.89
C GLY A 52 14.94 -10.92 13.98
N LEU A 53 14.68 -9.96 13.08
CA LEU A 53 13.62 -10.09 12.08
C LEU A 53 14.20 -10.60 10.75
N SER A 54 13.62 -11.67 10.21
CA SER A 54 14.04 -12.19 8.91
C SER A 54 13.45 -11.35 7.78
N HIS A 55 14.30 -10.93 6.84
CA HIS A 55 13.83 -10.23 5.65
C HIS A 55 12.91 -11.13 4.82
N ARG A 56 11.76 -10.60 4.38
CA ARG A 56 10.70 -11.36 3.68
C ARG A 56 10.11 -12.51 4.51
N GLY A 57 10.17 -12.35 5.83
CA GLY A 57 9.50 -13.19 6.81
C GLY A 57 8.16 -12.58 7.21
N PRO A 58 7.93 -12.27 8.50
CA PRO A 58 6.63 -11.81 9.00
C PRO A 58 6.07 -10.56 8.31
N THR A 59 6.95 -9.60 7.97
CA THR A 59 6.63 -8.29 7.37
C THR A 59 6.14 -8.38 5.94
N HIS A 60 6.42 -9.47 5.22
CA HIS A 60 6.04 -9.64 3.81
C HIS A 60 4.87 -10.64 3.67
N THR A 61 3.84 -10.45 4.48
CA THR A 61 2.67 -11.33 4.56
C THR A 61 1.35 -10.57 4.50
N LEU A 62 0.27 -11.27 4.14
CA LEU A 62 -1.08 -10.73 4.23
C LEU A 62 -1.51 -10.53 5.69
N LEU A 63 -0.98 -11.32 6.62
CA LEU A 63 -1.20 -11.11 8.05
C LEU A 63 -0.64 -9.75 8.49
N PHE A 64 0.58 -9.40 8.07
CA PHE A 64 1.15 -8.09 8.34
C PHE A 64 0.36 -6.97 7.67
N ALA A 65 -0.18 -7.20 6.48
CA ALA A 65 -1.07 -6.24 5.83
C ALA A 65 -2.32 -5.94 6.67
N VAL A 66 -2.99 -6.98 7.18
CA VAL A 66 -4.14 -6.83 8.08
C VAL A 66 -3.74 -6.18 9.40
N LEU A 67 -2.55 -6.47 9.93
CA LEU A 67 -2.05 -5.86 11.16
C LEU A 67 -1.82 -4.35 11.00
N VAL A 68 -1.14 -3.93 9.93
CA VAL A 68 -0.91 -2.51 9.61
C VAL A 68 -2.23 -1.80 9.30
N GLY A 69 -3.13 -2.45 8.57
CA GLY A 69 -4.51 -1.99 8.39
C GLY A 69 -5.22 -1.82 9.73
N GLY A 70 -5.17 -2.80 10.62
CA GLY A 70 -5.80 -2.75 11.94
C GLY A 70 -5.29 -1.58 12.79
N VAL A 71 -3.97 -1.35 12.78
CA VAL A 71 -3.37 -0.19 13.46
C VAL A 71 -3.84 1.13 12.85
N GLY A 72 -3.81 1.25 11.51
CA GLY A 72 -4.28 2.45 10.81
C GLY A 72 -5.76 2.73 11.05
N GLY A 73 -6.60 1.71 10.95
CA GLY A 73 -8.05 1.82 11.14
C GLY A 73 -8.44 2.07 12.59
N GLY A 74 -7.83 1.37 13.54
CA GLY A 74 -8.03 1.62 14.97
C GLY A 74 -7.58 3.02 15.37
N GLY A 75 -6.42 3.47 14.90
CA GLY A 75 -5.93 4.83 15.13
C GLY A 75 -6.85 5.90 14.55
N ALA A 76 -7.31 5.72 13.30
CA ALA A 76 -8.20 6.64 12.63
C ALA A 76 -9.59 6.71 13.29
N TYR A 77 -10.14 5.55 13.70
CA TYR A 77 -11.39 5.46 14.47
C TYR A 77 -11.28 6.23 15.80
N LEU A 78 -10.24 5.91 16.60
CA LEU A 78 -10.05 6.55 17.90
C LEU A 78 -9.83 8.06 17.77
N LEU A 79 -9.10 8.51 16.75
CA LEU A 79 -8.92 9.93 16.48
C LEU A 79 -10.26 10.63 16.20
N ALA A 80 -11.08 10.05 15.33
CA ALA A 80 -12.40 10.60 14.99
C ALA A 80 -13.34 10.62 16.21
N SER A 81 -13.40 9.53 16.98
CA SER A 81 -14.22 9.46 18.20
C SER A 81 -13.80 10.50 19.23
N ASN A 82 -12.49 10.64 19.49
CA ASN A 82 -11.99 11.62 20.46
C ASN A 82 -12.15 13.07 19.98
N ALA A 83 -12.28 13.29 18.66
CA ALA A 83 -12.61 14.59 18.07
C ALA A 83 -14.12 14.90 18.13
N GLY A 84 -14.93 14.07 18.80
CA GLY A 84 -16.37 14.27 18.95
C GLY A 84 -17.20 13.97 17.70
N GLN A 85 -16.65 13.22 16.74
CA GLN A 85 -17.40 12.78 15.57
C GLN A 85 -18.45 11.72 15.96
N THR A 86 -19.49 11.59 15.14
CA THR A 86 -20.49 10.54 15.33
C THR A 86 -19.87 9.14 15.20
N ASP A 87 -20.47 8.14 15.85
CA ASP A 87 -20.01 6.75 15.74
C ASP A 87 -19.96 6.27 14.29
N SER A 88 -20.94 6.63 13.46
CA SER A 88 -20.96 6.29 12.04
C SER A 88 -19.76 6.88 11.29
N THR A 89 -19.44 8.15 11.54
CA THR A 89 -18.29 8.83 10.95
C THR A 89 -16.98 8.20 11.41
N ALA A 90 -16.86 7.92 12.72
CA ALA A 90 -15.67 7.29 13.26
C ALA A 90 -15.43 5.89 12.65
N VAL A 91 -16.49 5.08 12.52
CA VAL A 91 -16.43 3.77 11.84
C VAL A 91 -16.00 3.92 10.39
N MET A 92 -16.54 4.89 9.64
CA MET A 92 -16.14 5.13 8.25
C MET A 92 -14.66 5.54 8.14
N VAL A 93 -14.20 6.46 8.98
CA VAL A 93 -12.80 6.91 9.00
C VAL A 93 -11.86 5.78 9.43
N GLY A 94 -12.29 4.94 10.37
CA GLY A 94 -11.59 3.72 10.73
C GLY A 94 -11.49 2.72 9.58
N ALA A 95 -12.58 2.49 8.85
CA ALA A 95 -12.57 1.63 7.67
C ALA A 95 -11.65 2.16 6.57
N PHE A 96 -11.62 3.49 6.36
CA PHE A 96 -10.67 4.14 5.46
C PHE A 96 -9.22 3.91 5.90
N GLY A 97 -8.90 4.14 7.18
CA GLY A 97 -7.56 3.90 7.72
C GLY A 97 -7.12 2.43 7.58
N PHE A 98 -8.05 1.49 7.79
CA PHE A 98 -7.81 0.07 7.57
C PHE A 98 -7.50 -0.25 6.11
N ALA A 99 -8.28 0.28 5.18
CA ALA A 99 -8.08 0.09 3.75
C ALA A 99 -6.73 0.64 3.30
N VAL A 100 -6.39 1.88 3.66
CA VAL A 100 -5.11 2.52 3.28
C VAL A 100 -3.91 1.76 3.85
N GLY A 101 -3.96 1.39 5.14
CA GLY A 101 -2.89 0.61 5.78
C GLY A 101 -2.70 -0.76 5.12
N THR A 102 -3.79 -1.46 4.84
CA THR A 102 -3.74 -2.77 4.17
C THR A 102 -3.21 -2.66 2.74
N LEU A 103 -3.73 -1.71 1.96
CA LEU A 103 -3.33 -1.48 0.56
C LEU A 103 -1.86 -1.08 0.44
N THR A 104 -1.32 -0.33 1.42
CA THR A 104 0.11 0.01 1.49
C THR A 104 0.97 -1.26 1.48
N ILE A 105 0.65 -2.22 2.36
CA ILE A 105 1.43 -3.46 2.45
C ILE A 105 1.19 -4.33 1.23
N VAL A 106 -0.05 -4.46 0.77
CA VAL A 106 -0.38 -5.22 -0.45
C VAL A 106 0.39 -4.68 -1.66
N ALA A 107 0.49 -3.36 -1.83
CA ALA A 107 1.27 -2.76 -2.90
C ALA A 107 2.77 -3.10 -2.81
N HIS A 108 3.33 -3.09 -1.60
CA HIS A 108 4.70 -3.53 -1.38
C HIS A 108 4.89 -5.01 -1.80
N LEU A 109 4.00 -5.90 -1.34
CA LEU A 109 4.01 -7.32 -1.67
C LEU A 109 3.92 -7.56 -3.18
N LEU A 110 3.04 -6.83 -3.87
CA LEU A 110 2.92 -6.89 -5.32
C LEU A 110 4.23 -6.53 -6.01
N GLY A 111 4.92 -5.49 -5.56
CA GLY A 111 6.24 -5.14 -6.09
C GLY A 111 7.28 -6.25 -5.89
N ASP A 112 7.26 -6.89 -4.73
CA ASP A 112 8.19 -7.98 -4.45
C ASP A 112 7.90 -9.26 -5.24
N VAL A 113 6.63 -9.55 -5.53
CA VAL A 113 6.21 -10.66 -6.42
C VAL A 113 6.79 -10.50 -7.83
N LEU A 114 7.05 -9.28 -8.30
CA LEU A 114 7.63 -9.05 -9.64
C LEU A 114 9.09 -9.54 -9.74
N THR A 115 9.76 -9.75 -8.60
CA THR A 115 11.19 -10.12 -8.53
C THR A 115 11.39 -11.60 -8.21
N PRO A 116 12.49 -12.25 -8.66
CA PRO A 116 12.77 -13.67 -8.38
C PRO A 116 12.77 -14.07 -6.89
N ALA A 117 13.09 -13.13 -6.01
CA ALA A 117 13.08 -13.34 -4.58
C ALA A 117 11.65 -13.60 -4.04
N GLY A 118 10.62 -12.94 -4.61
CA GLY A 118 9.21 -13.17 -4.31
C GLY A 118 8.83 -12.94 -2.84
N ILE A 119 7.68 -13.50 -2.46
CA ILE A 119 7.13 -13.46 -1.09
C ILE A 119 6.53 -14.81 -0.67
N ARG A 120 6.20 -14.95 0.62
CA ARG A 120 5.40 -16.05 1.17
C ARG A 120 4.18 -15.46 1.87
N PRO A 121 3.11 -15.12 1.14
CA PRO A 121 2.06 -14.23 1.62
C PRO A 121 1.26 -14.82 2.78
N LEU A 122 1.22 -16.16 2.89
CA LEU A 122 0.49 -16.91 3.90
C LEU A 122 1.38 -17.44 5.03
N TRP A 123 2.63 -16.98 5.15
CA TRP A 123 3.45 -17.31 6.31
C TRP A 123 2.77 -16.78 7.59
N PRO A 124 2.79 -17.51 8.73
CA PRO A 124 3.49 -18.77 8.98
C PRO A 124 2.70 -20.04 8.61
N VAL A 125 1.46 -19.91 8.16
CA VAL A 125 0.57 -21.05 7.84
C VAL A 125 1.07 -21.84 6.62
N SER A 126 1.68 -21.16 5.64
CA SER A 126 2.28 -21.79 4.47
C SER A 126 3.62 -21.17 4.11
N SER A 127 4.56 -22.02 3.70
CA SER A 127 5.88 -21.63 3.18
C SER A 127 5.90 -21.45 1.65
N ARG A 128 4.76 -21.58 0.97
CA ARG A 128 4.67 -21.48 -0.50
C ARG A 128 5.13 -20.10 -0.98
N LYS A 129 6.14 -20.10 -1.86
CA LYS A 129 6.68 -18.90 -2.48
C LYS A 129 5.83 -18.48 -3.69
N PHE A 130 5.54 -17.19 -3.79
CA PHE A 130 4.90 -16.57 -4.95
C PHE A 130 5.87 -15.57 -5.57
N THR A 131 6.10 -15.71 -6.87
CA THR A 131 6.97 -14.86 -7.68
C THR A 131 6.57 -14.98 -9.14
N LEU A 132 6.62 -13.86 -9.87
CA LEU A 132 6.53 -13.81 -11.33
C LEU A 132 7.91 -13.79 -11.99
N SER A 133 8.96 -13.40 -11.23
CA SER A 133 10.35 -13.40 -11.69
C SER A 133 10.57 -12.63 -12.99
N LEU A 134 9.90 -11.48 -13.17
CA LEU A 134 9.94 -10.69 -14.40
C LEU A 134 11.28 -9.97 -14.58
N TRP A 135 11.85 -9.47 -13.48
CA TRP A 135 13.13 -8.76 -13.45
C TRP A 135 13.78 -8.83 -12.07
N THR A 136 15.10 -8.67 -12.02
CA THR A 136 15.83 -8.56 -10.76
C THR A 136 15.47 -7.25 -10.03
N ALA A 137 15.61 -7.26 -8.70
CA ALA A 137 15.21 -6.13 -7.86
C ALA A 137 15.98 -4.82 -8.16
N ASP A 138 17.19 -4.93 -8.70
CA ASP A 138 18.11 -3.86 -9.09
C ASP A 138 17.96 -3.40 -10.55
N ASN A 139 17.00 -3.96 -11.31
CA ASN A 139 16.75 -3.53 -12.68
C ASN A 139 16.29 -2.06 -12.71
N THR A 140 17.16 -1.18 -13.20
CA THR A 140 16.93 0.28 -13.19
C THR A 140 15.74 0.68 -14.08
N ILE A 141 15.60 0.05 -15.24
CA ILE A 141 14.48 0.30 -16.17
C ILE A 141 13.15 -0.07 -15.51
N ALA A 142 13.07 -1.23 -14.85
CA ALA A 142 11.85 -1.65 -14.18
C ALA A 142 11.46 -0.73 -13.03
N ASN A 143 12.43 -0.33 -12.18
CA ASN A 143 12.17 0.55 -11.05
C ASN A 143 11.65 1.94 -11.50
N HIS A 144 12.30 2.57 -12.49
CA HIS A 144 11.86 3.87 -13.00
C HIS A 144 10.63 3.77 -13.91
N GLY A 145 10.51 2.70 -14.69
CA GLY A 145 9.36 2.43 -15.54
C GLY A 145 8.08 2.25 -14.74
N LEU A 146 8.12 1.47 -13.65
CA LEU A 146 6.99 1.36 -12.72
C LEU A 146 6.64 2.70 -12.09
N PHE A 147 7.63 3.50 -11.70
CA PHE A 147 7.39 4.83 -11.14
C PHE A 147 6.68 5.75 -12.14
N ALA A 148 7.18 5.83 -13.37
CA ALA A 148 6.56 6.60 -14.44
C ALA A 148 5.14 6.10 -14.75
N LEU A 149 4.95 4.79 -14.83
CA LEU A 149 3.64 4.17 -15.07
C LEU A 149 2.65 4.48 -13.93
N GLY A 150 3.10 4.42 -12.68
CA GLY A 150 2.28 4.78 -11.52
C GLY A 150 1.86 6.26 -11.52
N LEU A 151 2.79 7.17 -11.83
CA LEU A 151 2.45 8.59 -12.00
C LEU A 151 1.44 8.81 -13.11
N PHE A 152 1.63 8.14 -14.25
CA PHE A 152 0.69 8.19 -15.37
C PHE A 152 -0.70 7.67 -14.96
N ALA A 153 -0.77 6.54 -14.25
CA ALA A 153 -2.04 5.97 -13.79
C ALA A 153 -2.79 6.92 -12.84
N VAL A 154 -2.09 7.58 -11.92
CA VAL A 154 -2.69 8.57 -11.00
C VAL A 154 -3.15 9.82 -11.76
N ALA A 155 -2.36 10.32 -12.71
CA ALA A 155 -2.77 11.45 -13.55
C ALA A 155 -4.01 11.11 -14.40
N ALA A 156 -4.04 9.92 -15.00
CA ALA A 156 -5.18 9.44 -15.77
C ALA A 156 -6.42 9.26 -14.89
N ALA A 157 -6.29 8.66 -13.70
CA ALA A 157 -7.38 8.53 -12.74
C ALA A 157 -7.95 9.90 -12.33
N THR A 158 -7.08 10.87 -12.02
CA THR A 158 -7.49 12.23 -11.63
C THR A 158 -8.18 12.97 -12.78
N TYR A 159 -7.68 12.80 -14.01
CA TYR A 159 -8.30 13.39 -15.19
C TYR A 159 -9.67 12.77 -15.47
N LEU A 160 -9.81 11.45 -15.35
CA LEU A 160 -11.08 10.78 -15.56
C LEU A 160 -12.12 11.15 -14.49
N SER A 161 -11.70 11.42 -13.24
CA SER A 161 -12.64 11.78 -12.17
C SER A 161 -13.27 13.17 -12.32
N VAL A 162 -12.80 13.98 -13.27
CA VAL A 162 -13.44 15.26 -13.59
C VAL A 162 -14.26 15.21 -14.87
N LEU A 163 -14.23 14.09 -15.60
CA LEU A 163 -14.96 13.89 -16.84
C LEU A 163 -16.26 13.10 -16.68
N VAL A 164 -16.38 12.29 -15.62
CA VAL A 164 -17.47 11.32 -15.39
C VAL A 164 -18.17 11.64 -14.10
#